data_AF-A0A832XZI9-F1
#
_entry.id   AF-A0A832XZI9-F1
#
_cell.length_a   1.000
_cell.length_b   1.000
_cell.length_c   1.000
_cell.angle_alpha   90.00
_cell.angle_beta   90.00
_cell.angle_gamma   90.00
#
_symmetry.space_group_name_H-M   'P 1'
#
loop_
_entity.id
_entity.type
_entity.pdbx_description
1 polymer ?
#
loop_
_entity_poly.entity_id
_entity_poly.type
_entity_poly.pdbx_seq_one_letter_code
_entity_poly.pdbx_strand_id
1 'polypeptide(L)'
;MSRKDVLNHKPCRTDSEEVKWFYEDEIVVITYPKKFGKMEKWLQNRIGGPEEVRRPLDKFSSYIWEICDGETTVADVVRKFDEKFGEEVAPASDRVQIFLETLLGLNLIELK
;
A
#
# COMPACT_ATOMS: atom_id res chain seq x y z
N MET A 1 -11.15 -5.28 16.34
CA MET A 1 -11.00 -3.82 16.47
C MET A 1 -12.28 -3.16 16.00
N SER A 2 -12.77 -2.11 16.68
CA SER A 2 -13.92 -1.38 16.16
C SER A 2 -13.47 -0.43 15.05
N ARG A 3 -14.37 -0.11 14.10
CA ARG A 3 -14.09 0.85 13.01
C ARG A 3 -13.59 2.21 13.51
N LYS A 4 -14.03 2.64 14.70
CA LYS A 4 -13.64 3.92 15.31
C LYS A 4 -12.20 3.91 15.81
N ASP A 5 -11.69 2.75 16.20
CA ASP A 5 -10.33 2.62 16.73
C ASP A 5 -9.29 2.72 15.61
N VAL A 6 -9.61 2.21 14.41
CA VAL A 6 -8.71 2.21 13.24
C VAL A 6 -8.38 3.62 12.76
N LEU A 7 -9.32 4.56 12.88
CA LEU A 7 -9.15 5.93 12.39
C LEU A 7 -8.00 6.70 13.06
N ASN A 8 -7.67 6.33 14.30
CA ASN A 8 -6.61 6.97 15.08
C ASN A 8 -5.23 6.32 14.87
N HIS A 9 -5.16 5.16 14.21
CA HIS A 9 -3.89 4.51 13.92
C HIS A 9 -3.16 5.25 12.78
N LYS A 10 -1.85 5.06 12.73
CA LYS A 10 -0.98 5.72 11.76
C LYS A 10 -0.39 4.69 10.80
N PRO A 11 -0.80 4.67 9.52
CA PRO A 11 -0.17 3.80 8.54
C PRO A 11 1.29 4.20 8.33
N CYS A 12 2.18 3.23 8.43
CA CYS A 12 3.62 3.41 8.23
C CYS A 12 4.11 2.37 7.22
N ARG A 13 4.85 2.81 6.21
CA ARG A 13 5.53 1.90 5.26
C ARG A 13 6.47 0.96 6.02
N THR A 14 6.58 -0.28 5.56
CA THR A 14 7.46 -1.27 6.18
C THR A 14 8.93 -0.87 6.07
N ASP A 15 9.71 -1.17 7.11
CA ASP A 15 11.17 -0.98 7.15
C ASP A 15 11.96 -2.15 6.53
N SER A 16 11.27 -3.10 5.88
CA SER A 16 11.92 -4.24 5.22
C SER A 16 12.79 -3.77 4.04
N GLU A 17 14.09 -4.12 4.07
CA GLU A 17 15.04 -3.82 2.98
C GLU A 17 14.68 -4.47 1.64
N GLU A 18 13.86 -5.53 1.67
CA GLU A 18 13.37 -6.23 0.48
C GLU A 18 12.22 -5.48 -0.21
N VAL A 19 11.59 -4.51 0.46
CA VAL A 19 10.54 -3.67 -0.09
C VAL A 19 11.15 -2.34 -0.51
N LYS A 20 11.13 -2.07 -1.81
CA LYS A 20 11.61 -0.80 -2.38
C LYS A 20 10.46 -0.09 -3.07
N TRP A 21 10.56 1.22 -3.17
CA TRP A 21 9.64 2.01 -3.98
C TRP A 21 10.38 3.18 -4.59
N PHE A 22 9.92 3.61 -5.74
CA PHE A 22 10.51 4.70 -6.51
C PHE A 22 9.46 5.33 -7.42
N TYR A 23 9.79 6.50 -7.97
CA TYR A 23 8.97 7.16 -8.97
C TYR A 23 9.32 6.64 -10.37
N GLU A 24 8.29 6.30 -11.14
CA GLU A 24 8.36 6.25 -12.59
C GLU A 24 7.32 7.22 -13.15
N ASP A 25 7.80 8.21 -13.91
CA ASP A 25 7.00 9.36 -14.32
C ASP A 25 6.33 10.04 -13.11
N GLU A 26 5.00 10.04 -13.05
CA GLU A 26 4.21 10.68 -11.99
C GLU A 26 3.63 9.69 -10.97
N ILE A 27 3.97 8.40 -11.08
CA ILE A 27 3.43 7.35 -10.22
C ILE A 27 4.50 6.65 -9.39
N VAL A 28 4.08 6.15 -8.24
CA VAL A 28 4.92 5.29 -7.40
C VAL A 28 4.86 3.86 -7.92
N VAL A 29 6.03 3.22 -8.01
CA VAL A 29 6.17 1.78 -8.24
C VAL A 29 6.74 1.15 -6.98
N ILE A 30 6.04 0.14 -6.44
CA ILE A 30 6.51 -0.66 -5.30
C ILE A 30 7.05 -1.99 -5.84
N THR A 31 8.24 -2.38 -5.39
CA THR A 31 8.84 -3.70 -5.65
C THR A 31 9.03 -4.45 -4.34
N TYR A 32 8.62 -5.71 -4.30
CA TYR A 32 8.69 -6.55 -3.09
C TYR A 32 8.80 -8.03 -3.47
N PRO A 33 9.35 -8.90 -2.60
CA PRO A 33 9.50 -10.32 -2.91
C PRO A 33 8.14 -10.97 -3.13
N LYS A 34 8.05 -11.83 -4.14
CA LYS A 34 6.84 -12.62 -4.37
C LYS A 34 6.65 -13.59 -3.20
N LYS A 35 5.49 -13.56 -2.55
CA LYS A 35 5.12 -14.55 -1.53
C LYS A 35 4.92 -15.91 -2.21
N PHE A 36 5.99 -16.68 -2.40
CA PHE A 36 5.89 -18.07 -2.85
C PHE A 36 5.35 -18.92 -1.69
N GLY A 37 4.16 -19.50 -1.84
CA GLY A 37 3.70 -20.52 -0.91
C GLY A 37 4.64 -21.74 -0.91
N LYS A 38 4.58 -22.59 0.12
CA LYS A 38 5.38 -23.85 0.19
C LYS A 38 5.19 -24.75 -1.04
N MET A 39 4.05 -24.63 -1.74
CA MET A 39 3.73 -25.38 -2.95
C MET A 39 4.37 -24.81 -4.23
N GLU A 40 4.74 -23.53 -4.28
CA GLU A 40 5.24 -22.85 -5.48
C GLU A 40 6.78 -22.88 -5.61
N LYS A 41 7.52 -23.25 -4.56
CA LYS A 41 8.98 -23.45 -4.63
C LYS A 41 9.39 -24.48 -5.70
N TRP A 42 8.57 -25.50 -5.93
CA TRP A 42 8.81 -26.48 -6.99
C TRP A 42 8.50 -25.90 -8.39
N LEU A 43 7.60 -24.92 -8.49
CA LEU A 43 7.29 -24.24 -9.75
C LEU A 43 8.42 -23.27 -10.17
N GLN A 44 9.02 -22.53 -9.22
CA GLN A 44 10.15 -21.64 -9.50
C GLN A 44 11.31 -22.38 -10.19
N ASN A 45 11.71 -23.54 -9.64
CA ASN A 45 12.81 -24.33 -10.17
C ASN A 45 12.52 -24.94 -11.56
N ARG A 46 11.25 -25.00 -12.00
CA ARG A 46 10.88 -25.59 -13.31
C ARG A 46 10.51 -24.56 -14.38
N ILE A 47 9.95 -23.41 -14.01
CA ILE A 47 9.35 -22.47 -14.98
C ILE A 47 10.19 -21.19 -15.13
N GLY A 48 10.96 -20.80 -14.12
CA GLY A 48 11.59 -19.48 -14.10
C GLY A 48 10.53 -18.36 -14.02
N GLY A 49 10.77 -17.38 -13.17
CA GLY A 49 9.85 -16.26 -12.98
C GLY A 49 10.50 -15.20 -12.10
N PRO A 50 10.07 -13.93 -12.21
CA PRO A 50 10.66 -12.86 -11.42
C PRO A 50 10.47 -13.15 -9.93
N GLU A 51 11.56 -13.04 -9.17
CA GLU A 51 11.59 -13.22 -7.72
C GLU A 51 10.88 -12.06 -6.99
N GLU A 52 10.74 -10.93 -7.69
CA GLU A 52 10.12 -9.70 -7.22
C GLU A 52 8.80 -9.42 -7.95
N VAL A 53 7.80 -8.96 -7.21
CA VAL A 53 6.58 -8.37 -7.74
C VAL A 53 6.84 -6.89 -7.95
N ARG A 54 6.60 -6.42 -9.18
CA ARG A 54 6.55 -4.99 -9.50
C ARG A 54 5.10 -4.53 -9.54
N ARG A 55 4.76 -3.53 -8.73
CA ARG A 55 3.41 -2.99 -8.59
C ARG A 55 3.41 -1.49 -8.83
N PRO A 56 3.17 -1.02 -10.08
CA PRO A 56 2.86 0.39 -10.31
C PRO A 56 1.52 0.74 -9.66
N LEU A 57 1.47 1.88 -9.00
CA LEU A 57 0.26 2.47 -8.46
C LEU A 57 -0.35 3.46 -9.45
N ASP A 58 -1.62 3.78 -9.30
CA ASP A 58 -2.22 4.92 -10.00
C ASP A 58 -1.95 6.24 -9.26
N LYS A 59 -2.38 7.36 -9.83
CA LYS A 59 -2.17 8.71 -9.27
C LYS A 59 -2.71 8.85 -7.83
N PHE A 60 -3.85 8.22 -7.53
CA PHE A 60 -4.52 8.33 -6.25
C PHE A 60 -3.85 7.46 -5.19
N SER A 61 -3.58 6.20 -5.54
CA SER A 61 -2.88 5.27 -4.65
C SER A 61 -1.43 5.69 -4.39
N SER A 62 -0.76 6.32 -5.36
CA SER A 62 0.58 6.90 -5.16
C SER A 62 0.57 7.95 -4.06
N TYR A 63 -0.41 8.86 -4.09
CA TYR A 63 -0.55 9.87 -3.05
C TYR A 63 -0.82 9.28 -1.66
N ILE A 64 -1.73 8.28 -1.57
CA ILE A 64 -2.01 7.62 -0.28
C ILE A 64 -0.75 6.93 0.25
N TRP A 65 0.03 6.27 -0.62
CA TRP A 65 1.29 5.63 -0.26
C TRP A 65 2.31 6.61 0.32
N GLU A 66 2.47 7.79 -0.29
CA GLU A 66 3.41 8.82 0.19
C GLU A 66 3.12 9.26 1.62
N ILE A 67 1.84 9.39 1.98
CA ILE A 67 1.41 9.85 3.31
C ILE A 67 1.25 8.72 4.32
N CYS A 68 1.62 7.47 3.96
CA CYS A 68 1.83 6.38 4.91
C CYS A 68 3.21 6.52 5.57
N ASP A 69 3.36 7.56 6.40
CA ASP A 69 4.62 7.99 7.02
C ASP A 69 4.77 7.54 8.49
N GLY A 70 3.73 6.97 9.10
CA GLY A 70 3.70 6.64 10.53
C GLY A 70 3.44 7.84 11.45
N GLU A 71 3.16 9.02 10.90
CA GLU A 71 2.83 10.25 11.62
C GLU A 71 1.39 10.68 11.38
N THR A 72 0.91 10.55 10.13
CA THR A 72 -0.43 10.87 9.67
C THR A 72 -1.41 9.77 10.08
N THR A 73 -2.55 10.12 10.69
CA THR A 73 -3.59 9.13 11.07
C THR A 73 -4.41 8.67 9.88
N VAL A 74 -5.08 7.51 9.95
CA VAL A 74 -6.01 7.07 8.88
C VAL A 74 -7.11 8.12 8.63
N ALA A 75 -7.63 8.77 9.67
CA ALA A 75 -8.58 9.88 9.51
C ALA A 75 -7.99 11.04 8.70
N ASP A 76 -6.74 11.42 8.99
CA ASP A 76 -6.03 12.46 8.23
C ASP A 76 -5.73 12.03 6.80
N VAL A 77 -5.41 10.75 6.56
CA VAL A 77 -5.24 10.21 5.20
C VAL A 77 -6.52 10.40 4.39
N VAL A 78 -7.68 10.00 4.94
CA VAL A 78 -8.98 10.19 4.28
C VAL A 78 -9.25 11.67 4.01
N ARG A 79 -9.06 12.52 5.02
CA ARG A 79 -9.30 13.97 4.89
C ARG A 79 -8.40 14.60 3.83
N LYS A 80 -7.09 14.37 3.87
CA LYS A 80 -6.11 14.90 2.91
C LYS A 80 -6.39 14.38 1.49
N PHE A 81 -6.79 13.12 1.37
CA PHE A 81 -7.15 12.51 0.09
C PHE A 81 -8.41 13.13 -0.53
N ASP A 82 -9.45 13.34 0.29
CA ASP A 82 -10.69 14.01 -0.14
C ASP A 82 -10.44 15.48 -0.48
N GLU A 83 -9.69 16.22 0.34
CA GLU A 83 -9.32 17.62 0.09
C GLU A 83 -8.55 17.79 -1.24
N LYS A 84 -7.71 16.82 -1.61
CA LYS A 84 -6.89 16.90 -2.81
C LYS A 84 -7.64 16.55 -4.10
N PHE A 85 -8.55 15.58 -4.05
CA PHE A 85 -9.17 15.01 -5.26
C PHE A 85 -10.70 15.13 -5.33
N GLY A 86 -11.37 15.48 -4.23
CA GLY A 86 -12.80 15.79 -4.16
C GLY A 86 -13.69 14.72 -4.80
N GLU A 87 -14.60 15.15 -5.68
CA GLU A 87 -15.61 14.28 -6.28
C GLU A 87 -15.02 13.11 -7.10
N GLU A 88 -13.79 13.22 -7.62
CA GLU A 88 -13.15 12.12 -8.37
C GLU A 88 -12.95 10.86 -7.50
N VAL A 89 -12.86 11.04 -6.18
CA VAL A 89 -12.53 9.98 -5.22
C VAL A 89 -13.65 9.63 -4.25
N ALA A 90 -14.80 10.30 -4.35
CA ALA A 90 -15.93 10.06 -3.46
C ALA A 90 -16.50 8.63 -3.60
N PRO A 91 -16.83 7.95 -2.47
CA PRO A 91 -16.46 8.30 -1.10
C PRO A 91 -14.97 8.02 -0.80
N ALA A 92 -14.23 9.04 -0.38
CA ALA A 92 -12.79 8.96 -0.13
C ALA A 92 -12.42 7.91 0.93
N SER A 93 -13.27 7.75 1.96
CA SER A 93 -13.09 6.77 3.03
C SER A 93 -12.95 5.35 2.50
N ASP A 94 -13.77 4.97 1.52
CA ASP A 94 -13.84 3.61 1.03
C ASP A 94 -12.62 3.30 0.17
N ARG A 95 -12.16 4.27 -0.64
CA ARG A 95 -10.95 4.12 -1.45
C ARG A 95 -9.71 3.99 -0.59
N VAL A 96 -9.57 4.83 0.43
CA VAL A 96 -8.47 4.73 1.39
C VAL A 96 -8.53 3.40 2.13
N GLN A 97 -9.71 2.98 2.59
CA GLN A 97 -9.87 1.70 3.29
C GLN A 97 -9.40 0.52 2.41
N ILE A 98 -9.92 0.39 1.19
CA ILE A 98 -9.57 -0.70 0.28
C ILE A 98 -8.07 -0.74 0.01
N PHE A 99 -7.45 0.43 -0.19
CA PHE A 99 -6.03 0.49 -0.49
C PHE A 99 -5.16 0.15 0.73
N LEU A 100 -5.48 0.67 1.92
CA LEU A 100 -4.76 0.32 3.15
C LEU A 100 -4.90 -1.17 3.49
N GLU A 101 -6.09 -1.75 3.35
CA GLU A 101 -6.31 -3.20 3.53
C GLU A 101 -5.46 -4.02 2.57
N THR A 102 -5.35 -3.58 1.31
CA THR A 102 -4.50 -4.21 0.30
C THR A 102 -3.02 -4.18 0.71
N LEU A 103 -2.52 -3.02 1.15
CA LEU A 103 -1.12 -2.88 1.59
C LEU A 103 -0.83 -3.70 2.86
N LEU A 104 -1.76 -3.73 3.82
CA LEU A 104 -1.66 -4.53 5.04
C LEU A 104 -1.61 -6.03 4.73
N GLY A 105 -2.50 -6.54 3.86
CA GLY A 105 -2.49 -7.96 3.46
C GLY A 105 -1.19 -8.39 2.76
N LEU A 106 -0.49 -7.43 2.15
CA LEU A 106 0.79 -7.66 1.50
C LEU A 106 2.00 -7.43 2.42
N ASN A 107 1.78 -6.97 3.65
CA ASN A 107 2.81 -6.55 4.59
C ASN A 107 3.68 -5.40 4.06
N LEU A 108 3.10 -4.51 3.26
CA LEU A 108 3.81 -3.32 2.73
C LEU A 108 3.72 -2.12 3.66
N ILE A 109 2.73 -2.13 4.55
CA ILE A 109 2.57 -1.15 5.64
C ILE A 109 2.19 -1.87 6.93
N GLU A 110 2.28 -1.14 8.04
CA GLU A 110 1.73 -1.49 9.34
C GLU A 110 0.91 -0.32 9.91
N LEU A 111 0.05 -0.59 10.89
CA LEU A 111 -0.71 0.43 11.62
C LEU A 111 -0.11 0.57 13.03
N LYS A 112 0.39 1.78 13.34
CA LYS A 112 0.94 2.16 14.66
C LYS A 112 -0.08 2.91 15.51
#